data_AF-A0AAU4EV44-F1
#
_entry.id   AF-A0AAU4EV44-F1
#
_cell.length_a   1.000
_cell.length_b   1.000
_cell.length_c   1.000
_cell.angle_alpha   90.00
_cell.angle_beta   90.00
_cell.angle_gamma   90.00
#
_symmetry.space_group_name_H-M   'P 1'
#
loop_
_entity.id
_entity.type
_entity.pdbx_description
1 polymer ?
#
loop_
_entity_poly.entity_id
_entity_poly.type
_entity_poly.pdbx_seq_one_letter_code
_entity_poly.pdbx_strand_id
1 'polypeptide(L)'
;MNLRMWLARLAGARPDILAKTPGDLAKHATMGGVLISTSAVAGLSAFFALNSVLDLSWPICVVVGFGWAVLILNLDRMLVVSMSGAGSLRRNLATALPRLVLAIVLGTVISTPLVLRVFEQEINAELTTMKAENVQHSKDALNKTYDDIAKLEAAEKGLQDVISGKTTRAVSDDPDVKAAQAAFDSANRAYDEAEKSAQCELDGTCGTKRPGDGDAYRQKQVAADTARGARDEAKRKLDDLSAKAAGSIQNGSASDVEAAKAKLPGVQRDLATQRELRRTAEDEATQAQDHNSGLLARLEALGRITDGHPVGWTAHLMLFLLFLCIEVLPVLTKILAGLGPPTTYDRLLAQQDRQIEDADRLRADGDRQLLEERENARVTHEREQLELQTEAGRTATEELVRQQTQIALKAIGVWAELAKLRSDEELDRWYRANVGKVGGHAVPPPSPSEQTMPIPVLFHNGHPRNGHAVPAVHQN
;
A
#
# COMPACT_ATOMS: atom_id res chain seq x y z
N MET A 1 -38.47 -8.63 17.74
CA MET A 1 -37.82 -9.82 17.13
C MET A 1 -36.81 -10.36 18.14
N ASN A 2 -36.74 -11.68 18.36
CA ASN A 2 -35.88 -12.25 19.41
C ASN A 2 -34.40 -12.10 19.03
N LEU A 3 -33.53 -11.64 19.94
CA LEU A 3 -32.13 -11.26 19.64
C LEU A 3 -31.35 -12.39 18.96
N ARG A 4 -31.53 -13.63 19.44
CA ARG A 4 -30.91 -14.84 18.85
C ARG A 4 -31.29 -15.04 17.37
N MET A 5 -32.52 -14.72 16.99
CA MET A 5 -33.00 -14.84 15.60
C MET A 5 -32.37 -13.78 14.69
N TRP A 6 -32.15 -12.56 15.21
CA TRP A 6 -31.46 -11.50 14.47
C TRP A 6 -29.98 -11.85 14.25
N LEU A 7 -29.28 -12.33 15.28
CA LEU A 7 -27.90 -12.82 15.17
C LEU A 7 -27.78 -13.99 14.19
N ALA A 8 -28.69 -14.97 14.25
CA ALA A 8 -28.69 -16.11 13.32
C ALA A 8 -28.92 -15.66 11.86
N ARG A 9 -29.81 -14.70 11.62
CA ARG A 9 -30.02 -14.11 10.29
C ARG A 9 -28.79 -13.35 9.80
N LEU A 10 -28.03 -12.71 10.69
CA LEU A 10 -26.78 -12.03 10.35
C LEU A 10 -25.74 -13.04 9.85
N ALA A 11 -25.60 -14.19 10.51
CA ALA A 11 -24.78 -15.33 10.08
C ALA A 11 -25.30 -16.04 8.79
N GLY A 12 -26.40 -15.57 8.20
CA GLY A 12 -26.95 -16.09 6.95
C GLY A 12 -27.93 -17.27 7.10
N ALA A 13 -28.41 -17.57 8.31
CA ALA A 13 -29.45 -18.59 8.47
C ALA A 13 -30.80 -18.13 7.86
N ARG A 14 -31.48 -19.05 7.16
CA ARG A 14 -32.82 -18.84 6.58
C ARG A 14 -33.87 -18.90 7.71
N PRO A 15 -34.61 -17.81 8.01
CA PRO A 15 -35.48 -17.76 9.19
C PRO A 15 -36.66 -18.75 9.17
N ASP A 16 -37.16 -19.09 7.98
CA ASP A 16 -38.27 -20.02 7.74
C ASP A 16 -37.89 -21.49 8.02
N ILE A 17 -36.63 -21.86 7.79
CA ILE A 17 -36.07 -23.15 8.19
C ILE A 17 -35.76 -23.13 9.69
N LEU A 18 -35.11 -22.06 10.16
CA LEU A 18 -34.67 -21.97 11.55
C LEU A 18 -35.83 -21.96 12.55
N ALA A 19 -37.01 -21.44 12.15
CA ALA A 19 -38.26 -21.55 12.90
C ALA A 19 -38.73 -23.00 13.10
N LYS A 20 -38.39 -23.91 12.18
CA LYS A 20 -38.69 -25.35 12.27
C LYS A 20 -37.59 -26.12 13.03
N THR A 21 -36.41 -25.52 13.26
CA THR A 21 -35.25 -26.14 13.92
C THR A 21 -34.73 -25.31 15.10
N PRO A 22 -35.54 -25.10 16.17
CA PRO A 22 -35.15 -24.26 17.30
C PRO A 22 -33.89 -24.75 18.04
N GLY A 23 -33.53 -26.04 17.94
CA GLY A 23 -32.30 -26.58 18.51
C GLY A 23 -31.01 -26.08 17.85
N ASP A 24 -31.05 -25.68 16.58
CA ASP A 24 -29.89 -25.15 15.85
C ASP A 24 -29.79 -23.62 15.93
N LEU A 25 -30.85 -22.92 16.38
CA LEU A 25 -30.88 -21.46 16.57
C LEU A 25 -29.70 -20.94 17.40
N ALA A 26 -29.32 -21.65 18.46
CA ALA A 26 -28.19 -21.25 19.30
C ALA A 26 -26.85 -21.25 18.53
N LYS A 27 -26.61 -22.25 17.66
CA LYS A 27 -25.38 -22.37 16.87
C LYS A 27 -25.23 -21.20 15.89
N HIS A 28 -26.30 -20.91 15.13
CA HIS A 28 -26.32 -19.80 14.19
C HIS A 28 -26.27 -18.43 14.89
N ALA A 29 -26.93 -18.29 16.06
CA ALA A 29 -26.83 -17.07 16.86
C ALA A 29 -25.41 -16.82 17.38
N THR A 30 -24.69 -17.85 17.83
CA THR A 30 -23.28 -17.76 18.23
C THR A 30 -22.40 -17.35 17.07
N MET A 31 -22.60 -17.93 15.88
CA MET A 31 -21.88 -17.52 14.66
C MET A 31 -22.12 -16.05 14.31
N GLY A 32 -23.34 -15.55 14.48
CA GLY A 32 -23.65 -14.13 14.31
C GLY A 32 -23.01 -13.22 15.37
N GLY A 33 -22.92 -13.70 16.61
CA GLY A 33 -22.20 -13.03 17.69
C GLY A 33 -20.71 -12.89 17.39
N VAL A 34 -20.05 -13.95 16.93
CA VAL A 34 -18.63 -13.93 16.54
C VAL A 34 -18.36 -12.88 15.45
N LEU A 35 -19.20 -12.81 14.41
CA LEU A 35 -19.10 -11.80 13.33
C LEU A 35 -19.21 -10.35 13.85
N ILE A 36 -20.07 -10.11 14.84
CA ILE A 36 -20.17 -8.78 15.48
C ILE A 36 -18.93 -8.51 16.34
N SER A 37 -18.39 -9.51 17.03
CA SER A 37 -17.18 -9.34 17.83
C SER A 37 -15.94 -9.04 16.99
N THR A 38 -15.72 -9.71 15.86
CA THR A 38 -14.58 -9.40 14.95
C THR A 38 -14.70 -7.99 14.39
N SER A 39 -15.84 -7.66 13.79
CA SER A 39 -16.09 -6.32 13.24
C SER A 39 -16.02 -5.18 14.26
N ALA A 40 -16.46 -5.40 15.51
CA ALA A 40 -16.33 -4.41 16.57
C ALA A 40 -14.86 -4.15 16.97
N VAL A 41 -14.05 -5.21 17.07
CA VAL A 41 -12.59 -5.09 17.33
C VAL A 41 -11.89 -4.38 16.17
N ALA A 42 -12.22 -4.73 14.92
CA ALA A 42 -11.68 -4.07 13.73
C ALA A 42 -12.10 -2.59 13.65
N GLY A 43 -13.34 -2.25 14.01
CA GLY A 43 -13.81 -0.86 14.09
C GLY A 43 -13.11 -0.04 15.17
N LEU A 44 -12.85 -0.65 16.34
CA LEU A 44 -12.08 -0.03 17.41
C LEU A 44 -10.61 0.17 17.02
N SER A 45 -10.02 -0.76 16.26
CA SER A 45 -8.69 -0.59 15.67
C SER A 45 -8.65 0.57 14.68
N ALA A 46 -9.62 0.67 13.77
CA ALA A 46 -9.74 1.79 12.85
C ALA A 46 -9.91 3.12 13.60
N PHE A 47 -10.73 3.18 14.66
CA PHE A 47 -10.85 4.35 15.52
C PHE A 47 -9.48 4.79 16.08
N PHE A 48 -8.71 3.86 16.67
CA PHE A 48 -7.40 4.19 17.25
C PHE A 48 -6.34 4.52 16.18
N ALA A 49 -6.35 3.85 15.03
CA ALA A 49 -5.50 4.19 13.89
C ALA A 49 -5.75 5.64 13.43
N LEU A 50 -7.00 6.00 13.15
CA LEU A 50 -7.37 7.33 12.68
C LEU A 50 -7.06 8.42 13.71
N ASN A 51 -7.32 8.15 15.00
CA ASN A 51 -7.04 9.08 16.09
C ASN A 51 -5.54 9.25 16.38
N SER A 52 -4.72 8.21 16.21
CA SER A 52 -3.31 8.21 16.66
C SER A 52 -2.28 8.35 15.52
N VAL A 53 -2.72 8.21 14.27
CA VAL A 53 -1.87 8.34 13.07
C VAL A 53 -2.19 9.61 12.28
N LEU A 54 -3.46 10.01 12.24
CA LEU A 54 -3.93 11.15 11.45
C LEU A 54 -4.41 12.33 12.32
N ASP A 55 -4.26 12.23 13.64
CA ASP A 55 -4.74 13.19 14.65
C ASP A 55 -6.17 13.71 14.41
N LEU A 56 -7.01 12.84 13.85
CA LEU A 56 -8.39 13.18 13.50
C LEU A 56 -9.24 13.32 14.75
N SER A 57 -10.12 14.31 14.75
CA SER A 57 -11.05 14.55 15.86
C SER A 57 -11.91 13.31 16.15
N TRP A 58 -12.08 12.98 17.44
CA TRP A 58 -12.76 11.76 17.88
C TRP A 58 -14.15 11.50 17.24
N PRO A 59 -15.01 12.49 16.89
CA PRO A 59 -16.30 12.21 16.25
C PRO A 59 -16.14 11.64 14.85
N ILE A 60 -15.15 12.12 14.09
CA ILE A 60 -14.82 11.61 12.75
C ILE A 60 -14.33 10.16 12.88
N CYS A 61 -13.44 9.89 13.83
CA CYS A 61 -12.92 8.56 14.11
C CYS A 61 -14.04 7.56 14.47
N VAL A 62 -15.06 7.98 15.22
CA VAL A 62 -16.23 7.12 15.53
C VAL A 62 -17.04 6.81 14.27
N VAL A 63 -17.34 7.80 13.43
CA VAL A 63 -18.13 7.59 12.20
C VAL A 63 -17.39 6.69 11.20
N VAL A 64 -16.10 6.96 10.95
CA VAL A 64 -15.29 6.17 10.02
C VAL A 64 -14.99 4.78 10.58
N GLY A 65 -14.70 4.66 11.88
CA GLY A 65 -14.51 3.37 12.57
C GLY A 65 -15.76 2.49 12.55
N PHE A 66 -16.95 3.09 12.68
CA PHE A 66 -18.22 2.37 12.50
C PHE A 66 -18.44 1.93 11.04
N GLY A 67 -18.12 2.79 10.06
CA GLY A 67 -18.14 2.43 8.64
C GLY A 67 -17.21 1.26 8.33
N TRP A 68 -16.00 1.25 8.92
CA TRP A 68 -15.05 0.16 8.80
C TRP A 68 -15.55 -1.13 9.46
N ALA A 69 -16.15 -1.05 10.65
CA ALA A 69 -16.80 -2.20 11.29
C ALA A 69 -17.87 -2.83 10.38
N VAL A 70 -18.74 -2.00 9.76
CA VAL A 70 -19.77 -2.48 8.82
C VAL A 70 -19.15 -3.13 7.57
N LEU A 71 -18.03 -2.60 7.07
CA LEU A 71 -17.28 -3.17 5.95
C LEU A 71 -16.71 -4.56 6.30
N ILE A 72 -16.02 -4.69 7.43
CA ILE A 72 -15.46 -5.97 7.91
C ILE A 72 -16.59 -6.97 8.19
N LEU A 73 -17.68 -6.55 8.82
CA LEU A 73 -18.88 -7.36 9.06
C LEU A 73 -19.47 -7.90 7.75
N ASN A 74 -19.45 -7.12 6.68
CA ASN A 74 -19.93 -7.54 5.36
C ASN A 74 -19.00 -8.58 4.71
N LEU A 75 -17.69 -8.35 4.74
CA LEU A 75 -16.68 -9.27 4.19
C LEU A 75 -16.66 -10.61 4.95
N ASP A 76 -16.61 -10.57 6.27
CA ASP A 76 -16.65 -11.75 7.14
C ASP A 76 -17.93 -12.56 6.89
N ARG A 77 -19.08 -11.88 6.82
CA ARG A 77 -20.38 -12.51 6.53
C ARG A 77 -20.39 -13.15 5.14
N MET A 78 -19.92 -12.47 4.10
CA MET A 78 -19.86 -13.00 2.74
C MET A 78 -19.11 -14.34 2.72
N LEU A 79 -17.96 -14.40 3.40
CA LEU A 79 -17.09 -15.56 3.45
C LEU A 79 -17.68 -16.71 4.30
N VAL A 80 -18.28 -16.42 5.46
CA VAL A 80 -18.97 -17.42 6.29
C VAL A 80 -20.19 -18.04 5.58
N VAL A 81 -20.92 -17.23 4.80
CA VAL A 81 -22.07 -17.69 4.01
C VAL A 81 -21.60 -18.56 2.84
N SER A 82 -20.54 -18.18 2.13
CA SER A 82 -20.01 -18.95 0.99
C SER A 82 -19.43 -20.32 1.38
N MET A 83 -18.99 -20.51 2.63
CA MET A 83 -18.51 -21.80 3.16
C MET A 83 -19.62 -22.83 3.47
N SER A 84 -20.82 -22.66 2.91
CA SER A 84 -21.97 -23.54 3.16
C SER A 84 -22.18 -24.51 1.99
N GLY A 85 -21.83 -25.80 2.17
CA GLY A 85 -22.22 -26.87 1.21
C GLY A 85 -21.13 -27.83 0.76
N ALA A 86 -19.87 -27.69 1.16
CA ALA A 86 -18.82 -28.64 0.78
C ALA A 86 -18.84 -29.90 1.67
N GLY A 87 -19.44 -30.98 1.15
CA GLY A 87 -19.56 -32.28 1.83
C GLY A 87 -18.25 -33.07 2.01
N SER A 88 -17.08 -32.45 1.93
CA SER A 88 -15.80 -33.10 2.22
C SER A 88 -14.81 -32.19 2.95
N LEU A 89 -14.17 -32.74 3.98
CA LEU A 89 -13.28 -32.05 4.91
C LEU A 89 -12.10 -31.35 4.19
N ARG A 90 -11.53 -31.99 3.15
CA ARG A 90 -10.49 -31.41 2.28
C ARG A 90 -10.99 -30.19 1.50
N ARG A 91 -12.23 -30.22 1.01
CA ARG A 91 -12.82 -29.11 0.25
C ARG A 91 -13.19 -27.94 1.18
N ASN A 92 -13.67 -28.23 2.39
CA ASN A 92 -13.86 -27.23 3.46
C ASN A 92 -12.55 -26.52 3.82
N LEU A 93 -11.45 -27.26 3.98
CA LEU A 93 -10.13 -26.67 4.25
C LEU A 93 -9.62 -25.83 3.07
N ALA A 94 -9.79 -26.29 1.83
CA ALA A 94 -9.42 -25.54 0.64
C ALA A 94 -10.22 -24.22 0.49
N THR A 95 -11.52 -24.23 0.82
CA THR A 95 -12.33 -23.00 0.84
C THR A 95 -12.03 -22.08 2.03
N ALA A 96 -11.50 -22.60 3.13
CA ALA A 96 -11.09 -21.82 4.29
C ALA A 96 -9.72 -21.13 4.11
N LEU A 97 -8.83 -21.69 3.30
CA LEU A 97 -7.44 -21.22 3.15
C LEU A 97 -7.33 -19.74 2.73
N PRO A 98 -8.08 -19.22 1.73
CA PRO A 98 -8.00 -17.80 1.37
C PRO A 98 -8.41 -16.87 2.53
N ARG A 99 -9.38 -17.30 3.36
CA ARG A 99 -9.78 -16.53 4.55
C ARG A 99 -8.75 -16.62 5.66
N LEU A 100 -8.04 -17.74 5.84
CA LEU A 100 -6.95 -17.83 6.81
C LEU A 100 -5.81 -16.87 6.44
N VAL A 101 -5.43 -16.80 5.16
CA VAL A 101 -4.45 -15.83 4.66
C VAL A 101 -4.93 -14.39 4.87
N LEU A 102 -6.19 -14.09 4.53
CA LEU A 102 -6.77 -12.76 4.76
C LEU A 102 -6.81 -12.39 6.26
N ALA A 103 -7.16 -13.33 7.14
CA ALA A 103 -7.18 -13.13 8.59
C ALA A 103 -5.78 -12.90 9.18
N ILE A 104 -4.72 -13.49 8.59
CA ILE A 104 -3.33 -13.18 8.96
C ILE A 104 -2.99 -11.74 8.56
N VAL A 105 -3.28 -11.35 7.31
CA VAL A 105 -3.00 -9.99 6.81
C VAL A 105 -3.77 -8.92 7.61
N LEU A 106 -5.09 -9.12 7.77
CA LEU A 106 -5.94 -8.21 8.55
C LEU A 106 -5.53 -8.22 10.02
N GLY A 107 -5.25 -9.38 10.62
CA GLY A 107 -4.79 -9.49 12.01
C GLY A 107 -3.52 -8.69 12.27
N THR A 108 -2.54 -8.74 11.36
CA THR A 108 -1.33 -7.91 11.45
C THR A 108 -1.70 -6.42 11.44
N VAL A 109 -2.42 -5.96 10.41
CA VAL A 109 -2.77 -4.54 10.23
C VAL A 109 -3.66 -4.00 11.37
N ILE A 110 -4.61 -4.81 11.84
CA ILE A 110 -5.54 -4.47 12.94
C ILE A 110 -4.82 -4.45 14.30
N SER A 111 -3.80 -5.29 14.49
CA SER A 111 -3.04 -5.34 15.74
C SER A 111 -2.17 -4.10 15.97
N THR A 112 -1.50 -3.57 14.94
CA THR A 112 -0.50 -2.50 15.09
C THR A 112 -1.03 -1.25 15.81
N PRO A 113 -2.22 -0.69 15.46
CA PRO A 113 -2.77 0.46 16.18
C PRO A 113 -3.10 0.17 17.65
N LEU A 114 -3.58 -1.04 17.97
CA LEU A 114 -3.86 -1.42 19.37
C LEU A 114 -2.58 -1.68 20.16
N VAL A 115 -1.56 -2.29 19.55
CA VAL A 115 -0.23 -2.47 20.17
C VAL A 115 0.38 -1.10 20.52
N LEU A 116 0.39 -0.16 19.57
CA LEU A 116 0.88 1.21 19.79
C LEU A 116 0.09 1.96 20.87
N ARG A 117 -1.20 1.65 21.05
CA ARG A 117 -2.05 2.23 22.10
C ARG A 117 -1.89 1.56 23.46
N VAL A 118 -1.61 0.26 23.50
CA VAL A 118 -1.35 -0.49 24.74
C VAL A 118 0.01 -0.10 25.33
N PHE A 119 1.04 0.05 24.49
CA PHE A 119 2.40 0.46 24.90
C PHE A 119 2.65 1.97 24.78
N GLU A 120 1.60 2.80 24.82
CA GLU A 120 1.73 4.25 24.59
C GLU A 120 2.66 4.92 25.62
N GLN A 121 2.69 4.44 26.87
CA GLN A 121 3.55 5.01 27.91
C GLN A 121 5.02 4.66 27.67
N GLU A 122 5.30 3.40 27.35
CA GLU A 122 6.62 2.87 27.06
C GLU A 122 7.19 3.50 25.77
N ILE A 123 6.38 3.61 24.72
CA ILE A 123 6.74 4.27 23.46
C ILE A 123 7.04 5.75 23.69
N ASN A 124 6.21 6.46 24.47
CA ASN A 124 6.46 7.87 24.77
C ASN A 124 7.74 8.07 25.59
N ALA A 125 8.07 7.15 26.51
CA ALA A 125 9.33 7.17 27.24
C ALA A 125 10.53 6.97 26.30
N GLU A 126 10.52 5.91 25.47
CA GLU A 126 11.62 5.64 24.54
C GLU A 126 11.78 6.74 23.47
N LEU A 127 10.68 7.36 23.02
CA LEU A 127 10.72 8.53 22.14
C LEU A 127 11.49 9.70 22.78
N THR A 128 11.40 9.91 24.09
CA THR A 128 12.22 10.96 24.76
C THR A 128 13.70 10.59 24.80
N THR A 129 14.02 9.30 24.99
CA THR A 129 15.41 8.78 24.88
C THR A 129 15.96 8.97 23.47
N MET A 130 15.22 8.55 22.43
CA MET A 130 15.61 8.70 21.03
C MET A 130 15.79 10.17 20.62
N LYS A 131 14.90 11.06 21.07
CA LYS A 131 15.08 12.51 20.88
C LYS A 131 16.37 13.01 21.53
N ALA A 132 16.67 12.61 22.76
CA ALA A 132 17.88 13.02 23.47
C ALA A 132 19.16 12.48 22.79
N GLU A 133 19.16 11.23 22.33
CA GLU A 133 20.25 10.63 21.53
C GLU A 133 20.47 11.39 20.21
N ASN A 134 19.41 11.68 19.45
CA ASN A 134 19.50 12.42 18.19
C ASN A 134 19.98 13.87 18.39
N VAL A 135 19.52 14.55 19.44
CA VAL A 135 20.00 15.89 19.81
C VAL A 135 21.48 15.83 20.22
N GLN A 136 21.91 14.80 20.95
CA GLN A 136 23.32 14.63 21.30
C GLN A 136 24.20 14.37 20.08
N HIS A 137 23.78 13.48 19.17
CA HIS A 137 24.50 13.22 17.92
C HIS A 137 24.59 14.48 17.04
N SER A 138 23.53 15.30 17.02
CA SER A 138 23.54 16.61 16.35
C SER A 138 24.52 17.57 17.02
N LYS A 139 24.55 17.66 18.36
CA LYS A 139 25.53 18.46 19.10
C LYS A 139 26.98 18.02 18.84
N ASP A 140 27.25 16.73 18.74
CA ASP A 140 28.59 16.21 18.43
C ASP A 140 29.03 16.52 16.99
N ALA A 141 28.09 16.62 16.04
CA ALA A 141 28.35 17.12 14.70
C ALA A 141 28.59 18.65 14.68
N LEU A 142 27.77 19.42 15.42
CA LEU A 142 27.91 20.87 15.55
C LEU A 142 29.23 21.25 16.25
N ASN A 143 29.65 20.52 17.28
CA ASN A 143 30.96 20.73 17.95
C ASN A 143 32.14 20.61 16.98
N LYS A 144 32.07 19.71 15.98
CA LYS A 144 33.10 19.59 14.92
C LYS A 144 33.00 20.71 13.89
N THR A 145 31.80 21.15 13.57
CA THR A 145 31.54 22.23 12.59
C THR A 145 31.98 23.59 13.14
N TYR A 146 31.80 23.82 14.44
CA TYR A 146 32.07 25.09 15.13
C TYR A 146 33.30 25.04 16.05
N ASP A 147 34.27 24.17 15.75
CA ASP A 147 35.54 24.04 16.49
C ASP A 147 36.33 25.36 16.59
N ASP A 148 36.15 26.25 15.62
CA ASP A 148 36.74 27.60 15.62
C ASP A 148 36.26 28.48 16.79
N ILE A 149 35.11 28.20 17.42
CA ILE A 149 34.68 28.88 18.64
C ILE A 149 35.72 28.69 19.75
N ALA A 150 36.23 27.47 19.95
CA ALA A 150 37.25 27.19 20.98
C ALA A 150 38.57 27.92 20.68
N LYS A 151 38.93 28.04 19.39
CA LYS A 151 40.11 28.80 18.95
C LYS A 151 39.94 30.31 19.18
N LEU A 152 38.75 30.86 18.89
CA LEU A 152 38.41 32.27 19.10
C LEU A 152 38.31 32.61 20.59
N GLU A 153 37.78 31.72 21.43
CA GLU A 153 37.77 31.88 22.90
C GLU A 153 39.19 31.88 23.49
N ALA A 154 40.06 30.99 23.00
CA ALA A 154 41.48 30.99 23.38
C ALA A 154 42.20 32.28 22.92
N ALA A 155 41.90 32.77 21.72
CA ALA A 155 42.45 34.02 21.20
C ALA A 155 41.93 35.25 21.98
N GLU A 156 40.64 35.32 22.29
CA GLU A 156 40.05 36.39 23.11
C GLU A 156 40.71 36.43 24.49
N LYS A 157 40.80 35.27 25.16
CA LYS A 157 41.45 35.15 26.47
C LYS A 157 42.92 35.55 26.42
N GLY A 158 43.66 35.13 25.39
CA GLY A 158 45.06 35.52 25.21
C GLY A 158 45.24 37.03 25.04
N LEU A 159 44.38 37.67 24.24
CA LEU A 159 44.36 39.13 24.08
C LEU A 159 43.98 39.86 25.38
N GLN A 160 43.03 39.33 26.16
CA GLN A 160 42.67 39.86 27.48
C GLN A 160 43.81 39.70 28.51
N ASP A 161 44.51 38.56 28.54
CA ASP A 161 45.67 38.33 29.41
C ASP A 161 46.83 39.30 29.06
N VAL A 162 47.03 39.65 27.77
CA VAL A 162 47.96 40.72 27.35
C VAL A 162 47.49 42.10 27.81
N ILE A 163 46.23 42.47 27.56
CA ILE A 163 45.67 43.79 27.93
C ILE A 163 45.68 44.02 29.45
N SER A 164 45.50 42.95 30.23
CA SER A 164 45.55 42.99 31.70
C SER A 164 46.96 43.02 32.30
N GLY A 165 48.01 43.00 31.47
CA GLY A 165 49.41 43.02 31.92
C GLY A 165 49.87 41.71 32.57
N LYS A 166 49.16 40.61 32.34
CA LYS A 166 49.46 39.30 32.94
C LYS A 166 50.59 38.55 32.23
N THR A 167 50.89 38.94 31.00
CA THR A 167 52.01 38.44 30.17
C THR A 167 53.28 39.28 30.31
N THR A 168 53.26 40.37 31.08
CA THR A 168 54.39 41.30 31.21
C THR A 168 55.56 40.62 31.93
N ARG A 169 56.73 40.57 31.29
CA ARG A 169 57.95 40.06 31.92
C ARG A 169 58.37 40.97 33.07
N ALA A 170 58.71 40.41 34.24
CA ALA A 170 59.23 41.22 35.33
C ALA A 170 60.62 41.78 34.97
N VAL A 171 60.92 43.03 35.38
CA VAL A 171 62.25 43.65 35.20
C VAL A 171 63.35 42.81 35.87
N SER A 172 63.02 42.17 36.99
CA SER A 172 63.90 41.24 37.70
C SER A 172 64.17 39.92 36.97
N ASP A 173 63.45 39.60 35.89
CA ASP A 173 63.66 38.40 35.07
C ASP A 173 64.50 38.64 33.81
N ASP A 174 64.94 39.87 33.60
CA ASP A 174 65.94 40.21 32.60
C ASP A 174 67.33 39.65 32.99
N PRO A 175 68.06 39.00 32.06
CA PRO A 175 69.34 38.35 32.37
C PRO A 175 70.43 39.36 32.77
N ASP A 176 70.44 40.57 32.21
CA ASP A 176 71.44 41.60 32.50
C ASP A 176 71.15 42.24 33.87
N VAL A 177 69.87 42.44 34.20
CA VAL A 177 69.45 42.88 35.55
C VAL A 177 69.79 41.81 36.60
N LYS A 178 69.56 40.52 36.33
CA LYS A 178 69.96 39.42 37.23
C LYS A 178 71.48 39.38 37.45
N ALA A 179 72.27 39.55 36.40
CA ALA A 179 73.73 39.60 36.51
C ALA A 179 74.21 40.82 37.31
N ALA A 180 73.61 42.00 37.08
CA ALA A 180 73.94 43.23 37.80
C ALA A 180 73.54 43.17 39.28
N GLN A 181 72.40 42.54 39.61
CA GLN A 181 71.96 42.34 40.99
C GLN A 181 72.95 41.43 41.74
N ALA A 182 73.35 40.31 41.14
CA ALA A 182 74.34 39.41 41.73
C ALA A 182 75.71 40.10 41.96
N ALA A 183 76.12 40.99 41.03
CA ALA A 183 77.32 41.80 41.17
C ALA A 183 77.20 42.82 42.31
N PHE A 184 76.07 43.51 42.44
CA PHE A 184 75.79 44.41 43.57
C PHE A 184 75.78 43.65 44.91
N ASP A 185 75.10 42.50 45.01
CA ASP A 185 75.06 41.68 46.21
C ASP A 185 76.45 41.17 46.61
N SER A 186 77.30 40.87 45.64
CA SER A 186 78.72 40.53 45.88
C SER A 186 79.50 41.72 46.42
N ALA A 187 79.39 42.90 45.80
CA ALA A 187 80.08 44.11 46.24
C ALA A 187 79.58 44.61 47.60
N ASN A 188 78.28 44.50 47.91
CA ASN A 188 77.74 44.89 49.20
C ASN A 188 78.26 43.98 50.33
N ARG A 189 78.31 42.65 50.12
CA ARG A 189 78.92 41.73 51.10
C ARG A 189 80.40 42.04 51.35
N ALA A 190 81.15 42.39 50.31
CA ALA A 190 82.55 42.81 50.45
C ALA A 190 82.70 44.13 51.23
N TYR A 191 81.79 45.09 51.01
CA TYR A 191 81.71 46.33 51.78
C TYR A 191 81.35 46.07 53.25
N ASP A 192 80.29 45.31 53.53
CA ASP A 192 79.82 45.01 54.89
C ASP A 192 80.91 44.28 55.71
N GLU A 193 81.70 43.41 55.08
CA GLU A 193 82.80 42.69 55.75
C GLU A 193 84.01 43.61 56.02
N ALA A 194 84.34 44.50 55.07
CA ALA A 194 85.41 45.48 55.24
C ALA A 194 85.06 46.54 56.30
N GLU A 195 83.80 46.99 56.33
CA GLU A 195 83.29 47.96 57.31
C GLU A 195 83.26 47.37 58.73
N LYS A 196 82.69 46.16 58.91
CA LYS A 196 82.80 45.42 60.18
C LYS A 196 84.24 45.23 60.61
N SER A 197 85.12 44.85 59.69
CA SER A 197 86.53 44.64 59.97
C SER A 197 87.24 45.92 60.43
N ALA A 198 86.87 47.08 59.90
CA ALA A 198 87.39 48.38 60.32
C ALA A 198 86.82 48.82 61.67
N GLN A 199 85.49 48.78 61.83
CA GLN A 199 84.79 49.12 63.07
C GLN A 199 85.28 48.27 64.26
N CYS A 200 85.54 46.98 64.02
CA CYS A 200 86.02 46.05 65.03
C CYS A 200 87.49 46.28 65.47
N GLU A 201 88.36 46.90 64.64
CA GLU A 201 89.64 47.42 65.13
C GLU A 201 89.45 48.72 65.93
N LEU A 202 88.57 49.62 65.46
CA LEU A 202 88.30 50.89 66.12
C LEU A 202 87.81 50.68 67.56
N ASP A 203 86.91 49.72 67.75
CA ASP A 203 86.37 49.29 69.04
C ASP A 203 87.35 48.39 69.83
N GLY A 204 88.47 47.98 69.23
CA GLY A 204 89.46 47.08 69.83
C GLY A 204 88.96 45.65 70.08
N THR A 205 87.89 45.21 69.39
CA THR A 205 87.24 43.92 69.62
C THR A 205 87.84 42.78 68.78
N CYS A 206 88.65 43.09 67.76
CA CYS A 206 89.47 42.11 67.02
C CYS A 206 90.89 42.61 66.70
N GLY A 207 91.63 41.78 65.95
CA GLY A 207 92.99 42.02 65.47
C GLY A 207 93.96 42.55 66.52
N THR A 208 94.25 43.85 66.48
CA THR A 208 95.22 44.50 67.37
C THR A 208 94.78 44.58 68.84
N LYS A 209 93.48 44.42 69.11
CA LYS A 209 92.85 44.50 70.44
C LYS A 209 93.14 45.81 71.20
N ARG A 210 93.34 46.91 70.46
CA ARG A 210 93.59 48.25 71.00
C ARG A 210 92.62 49.23 70.35
N PRO A 211 91.65 49.80 71.09
CA PRO A 211 90.73 50.77 70.53
C PRO A 211 91.46 52.02 70.01
N GLY A 212 91.00 52.58 68.89
CA GLY A 212 91.52 53.82 68.32
C GLY A 212 91.84 53.79 66.82
N ASP A 213 92.32 54.91 66.30
CA ASP A 213 92.49 55.24 64.88
C ASP A 213 93.90 54.93 64.32
N GLY A 214 94.54 53.89 64.87
CA GLY A 214 95.91 53.48 64.50
C GLY A 214 96.06 52.98 63.06
N ASP A 215 97.30 52.69 62.63
CA ASP A 215 97.60 52.32 61.24
C ASP A 215 96.80 51.10 60.74
N ALA A 216 96.52 50.13 61.61
CA ALA A 216 95.68 48.97 61.30
C ALA A 216 94.22 49.38 61.00
N TYR A 217 93.65 50.32 61.75
CA TYR A 217 92.33 50.89 61.46
C TYR A 217 92.36 51.65 60.13
N ARG A 218 93.35 52.53 59.90
CA ARG A 218 93.46 53.32 58.67
C ARG A 218 93.58 52.45 57.41
N GLN A 219 94.33 51.35 57.46
CA GLN A 219 94.41 50.40 56.35
C GLN A 219 93.07 49.72 56.06
N LYS A 220 92.33 49.31 57.08
CA LYS A 220 90.99 48.72 56.92
C LYS A 220 89.94 49.74 56.48
N GLN A 221 90.06 50.99 56.91
CA GLN A 221 89.22 52.10 56.46
C GLN A 221 89.40 52.33 54.95
N VAL A 222 90.64 52.39 54.45
CA VAL A 222 90.92 52.48 53.01
C VAL A 222 90.37 51.27 52.24
N ALA A 223 90.40 50.07 52.81
CA ALA A 223 89.78 48.88 52.21
C ALA A 223 88.24 49.00 52.17
N ALA A 224 87.61 49.50 53.24
CA ALA A 224 86.18 49.76 53.29
C ALA A 224 85.73 50.86 52.32
N ASP A 225 86.49 51.95 52.19
CA ASP A 225 86.23 53.01 51.21
C ASP A 225 86.41 52.53 49.77
N THR A 226 87.39 51.64 49.51
CA THR A 226 87.56 50.99 48.20
C THR A 226 86.38 50.06 47.88
N ALA A 227 85.95 49.25 48.85
CA ALA A 227 84.79 48.38 48.70
C ALA A 227 83.48 49.18 48.53
N ARG A 228 83.36 50.33 49.19
CA ARG A 228 82.27 51.29 49.03
C ARG A 228 82.22 51.85 47.61
N GLY A 229 83.37 52.24 47.05
CA GLY A 229 83.48 52.68 45.65
C GLY A 229 83.00 51.60 44.67
N ALA A 230 83.43 50.36 44.86
CA ALA A 230 83.01 49.22 44.05
C ALA A 230 81.50 48.92 44.18
N ARG A 231 80.94 48.99 45.41
CA ARG A 231 79.50 48.87 45.66
C ARG A 231 78.72 49.98 44.97
N ASP A 232 79.16 51.23 45.07
CA ASP A 232 78.46 52.37 44.49
C ASP A 232 78.51 52.34 42.95
N GLU A 233 79.60 51.83 42.35
CA GLU A 233 79.67 51.57 40.92
C GLU A 233 78.74 50.42 40.48
N ALA A 234 78.74 49.30 41.21
CA ALA A 234 77.84 48.17 40.96
C ALA A 234 76.36 48.59 41.09
N LYS A 235 76.04 49.45 42.07
CA LYS A 235 74.69 50.00 42.27
C LYS A 235 74.27 50.88 41.08
N ARG A 236 75.13 51.79 40.62
CA ARG A 236 74.85 52.61 39.42
C ARG A 236 74.61 51.76 38.17
N LYS A 237 75.40 50.68 37.98
CA LYS A 237 75.22 49.73 36.87
C LYS A 237 73.89 48.98 36.97
N LEU A 238 73.53 48.50 38.16
CA LEU A 238 72.23 47.88 38.43
C LEU A 238 71.07 48.84 38.15
N ASP A 239 71.16 50.10 38.60
CA ASP A 239 70.10 51.10 38.41
C ASP A 239 69.92 51.49 36.94
N ASP A 240 71.03 51.69 36.20
CA ASP A 240 71.01 51.97 34.75
C ASP A 240 70.45 50.80 33.92
N LEU A 241 70.87 49.56 34.20
CA LEU A 241 70.34 48.37 33.53
C LEU A 241 68.86 48.12 33.90
N SER A 242 68.47 48.32 35.16
CA SER A 242 67.07 48.21 35.59
C SER A 242 66.18 49.25 34.90
N ALA A 243 66.67 50.49 34.75
CA ALA A 243 65.97 51.55 34.04
C ALA A 243 65.82 51.25 32.53
N LYS A 244 66.87 50.73 31.89
CA LYS A 244 66.85 50.31 30.48
C LYS A 244 65.90 49.13 30.23
N ALA A 245 65.94 48.12 31.11
CA ALA A 245 65.03 46.98 31.06
C ALA A 245 63.57 47.42 31.31
N ALA A 246 63.32 48.26 32.32
CA ALA A 246 61.99 48.81 32.60
C ALA A 246 61.44 49.64 31.42
N GLY A 247 62.25 50.52 30.81
CA GLY A 247 61.84 51.29 29.64
C GLY A 247 61.56 50.42 28.41
N SER A 248 62.38 49.40 28.17
CA SER A 248 62.18 48.44 27.07
C SER A 248 60.93 47.60 27.27
N ILE A 249 60.69 47.11 28.49
CA ILE A 249 59.49 46.36 28.86
C ILE A 249 58.24 47.24 28.76
N GLN A 250 58.27 48.49 29.24
CA GLN A 250 57.14 49.41 29.13
C GLN A 250 56.80 49.73 27.67
N ASN A 251 57.80 50.05 26.84
CA ASN A 251 57.57 50.39 25.44
C ASN A 251 57.07 49.19 24.61
N GLY A 252 57.67 48.00 24.81
CA GLY A 252 57.21 46.76 24.17
C GLY A 252 55.79 46.40 24.59
N SER A 253 55.52 46.42 25.90
CA SER A 253 54.20 46.06 26.44
C SER A 253 53.12 47.08 26.05
N ALA A 254 53.45 48.37 25.93
CA ALA A 254 52.51 49.38 25.42
C ALA A 254 52.12 49.08 23.97
N SER A 255 53.10 48.76 23.11
CA SER A 255 52.87 48.35 21.72
C SER A 255 52.03 47.06 21.63
N ASP A 256 52.34 46.04 22.44
CA ASP A 256 51.62 44.77 22.45
C ASP A 256 50.18 44.93 22.97
N VAL A 257 49.96 45.76 23.99
CA VAL A 257 48.64 46.09 24.51
C VAL A 257 47.81 46.89 23.50
N GLU A 258 48.42 47.81 22.75
CA GLU A 258 47.73 48.57 21.69
C GLU A 258 47.36 47.67 20.50
N ALA A 259 48.27 46.81 20.05
CA ALA A 259 48.00 45.80 19.04
C ALA A 259 46.93 44.79 19.50
N ALA A 260 46.90 44.42 20.79
CA ALA A 260 45.87 43.55 21.35
C ALA A 260 44.50 44.24 21.40
N LYS A 261 44.44 45.50 21.84
CA LYS A 261 43.21 46.33 21.84
C LYS A 261 42.64 46.53 20.44
N ALA A 262 43.49 46.65 19.42
CA ALA A 262 43.05 46.76 18.02
C ALA A 262 42.44 45.44 17.48
N LYS A 263 42.94 44.28 17.91
CA LYS A 263 42.47 42.96 17.45
C LYS A 263 41.25 42.45 18.22
N LEU A 264 41.13 42.75 19.52
CA LEU A 264 40.08 42.21 20.39
C LEU A 264 38.65 42.42 19.85
N PRO A 265 38.24 43.59 19.31
CA PRO A 265 36.87 43.79 18.81
C PRO A 265 36.54 42.93 17.59
N GLY A 266 37.54 42.58 16.76
CA GLY A 266 37.37 41.67 15.63
C GLY A 266 37.08 40.25 16.13
N VAL A 267 37.95 39.72 17.00
CA VAL A 267 37.79 38.39 17.61
C VAL A 267 36.45 38.27 18.35
N GLN A 268 36.03 39.31 19.09
CA GLN A 268 34.74 39.33 19.77
C GLN A 268 33.55 39.33 18.82
N ARG A 269 33.64 40.03 17.68
CA ARG A 269 32.59 40.03 16.64
C ARG A 269 32.47 38.67 15.96
N ASP A 270 33.60 38.05 15.62
CA ASP A 270 33.63 36.74 14.99
C ASP A 270 33.12 35.67 15.94
N LEU A 271 33.54 35.70 17.22
CA LEU A 271 33.07 34.81 18.27
C LEU A 271 31.56 34.95 18.52
N ALA A 272 31.03 36.17 18.58
CA ALA A 272 29.60 36.41 18.71
C ALA A 272 28.82 35.86 17.51
N THR A 273 29.34 36.05 16.29
CA THR A 273 28.73 35.53 15.06
C THR A 273 28.70 34.01 15.04
N GLN A 274 29.82 33.34 15.38
CA GLN A 274 29.91 31.89 15.42
C GLN A 274 29.04 31.28 16.54
N ARG A 275 28.97 31.91 17.72
CA ARG A 275 28.08 31.48 18.81
C ARG A 275 26.61 31.58 18.42
N GLU A 276 26.20 32.64 17.73
CA GLU A 276 24.81 32.78 17.27
C GLU A 276 24.48 31.75 16.18
N LEU A 277 25.36 31.53 15.19
CA LEU A 277 25.18 30.50 14.16
C LEU A 277 25.09 29.08 14.76
N ARG A 278 25.93 28.77 15.76
CA ARG A 278 25.83 27.48 16.47
C ARG A 278 24.52 27.38 17.23
N ARG A 279 24.09 28.44 17.91
CA ARG A 279 22.83 28.47 18.66
C ARG A 279 21.62 28.27 17.74
N THR A 280 21.54 28.99 16.62
CA THR A 280 20.44 28.80 15.65
C THR A 280 20.42 27.37 15.11
N ALA A 281 21.59 26.77 14.85
CA ALA A 281 21.67 25.38 14.41
C ALA A 281 21.31 24.36 15.52
N GLU A 282 21.64 24.63 16.79
CA GLU A 282 21.19 23.83 17.94
C GLU A 282 19.66 23.92 18.12
N ASP A 283 19.09 25.12 17.99
CA ASP A 283 17.65 25.37 18.10
C ASP A 283 16.88 24.71 16.93
N GLU A 284 17.36 24.83 15.68
CA GLU A 284 16.82 24.16 14.50
C GLU A 284 16.87 22.62 14.63
N ALA A 285 18.00 22.07 15.06
CA ALA A 285 18.16 20.63 15.27
C ALA A 285 17.19 20.11 16.36
N THR A 286 16.97 20.88 17.42
CA THR A 286 16.05 20.53 18.50
C THR A 286 14.59 20.57 18.02
N GLN A 287 14.18 21.63 17.32
CA GLN A 287 12.84 21.76 16.75
C GLN A 287 12.53 20.65 15.72
N ALA A 288 13.50 20.31 14.87
CA ALA A 288 13.37 19.23 13.90
C ALA A 288 13.12 17.86 14.57
N GLN A 289 13.77 17.58 15.71
CA GLN A 289 13.50 16.36 16.48
C GLN A 289 12.17 16.42 17.23
N ASP A 290 11.71 17.59 17.66
CA ASP A 290 10.44 17.67 18.38
C ASP A 290 9.23 17.31 17.52
N HIS A 291 9.26 17.72 16.24
CA HIS A 291 8.26 17.38 15.23
C HIS A 291 8.35 15.90 14.77
N ASN A 292 9.44 15.19 15.07
CA ASN A 292 9.68 13.81 14.64
C ASN A 292 8.98 12.75 15.53
N SER A 293 7.76 13.03 16.00
CA SER A 293 6.98 12.16 16.92
C SER A 293 5.82 11.40 16.25
N GLY A 294 5.81 11.37 14.90
CA GLY A 294 4.80 10.68 14.09
C GLY A 294 4.87 9.15 14.14
N LEU A 295 3.99 8.50 13.37
CA LEU A 295 3.83 7.04 13.37
C LEU A 295 5.15 6.27 13.16
N LEU A 296 6.03 6.72 12.25
CA LEU A 296 7.29 6.02 11.98
C LEU A 296 8.18 5.98 13.23
N ALA A 297 8.35 7.10 13.92
CA ALA A 297 9.12 7.16 15.16
C ALA A 297 8.50 6.31 16.28
N ARG A 298 7.15 6.24 16.36
CA ARG A 298 6.44 5.34 17.29
C ARG A 298 6.68 3.85 16.96
N LEU A 299 6.75 3.49 15.68
CA LEU A 299 7.08 2.12 15.24
C LEU A 299 8.55 1.78 15.49
N GLU A 300 9.47 2.72 15.30
CA GLU A 300 10.89 2.55 15.59
C GLU A 300 11.16 2.43 17.10
N ALA A 301 10.51 3.27 17.91
CA ALA A 301 10.53 3.17 19.38
C ALA A 301 9.96 1.83 19.86
N LEU A 302 8.81 1.38 19.32
CA LEU A 302 8.26 0.05 19.59
C LEU A 302 9.27 -1.05 19.21
N GLY A 303 9.94 -0.91 18.06
CA GLY A 303 11.03 -1.79 17.62
C GLY A 303 12.12 -1.91 18.68
N ARG A 304 12.73 -0.77 19.07
CA ARG A 304 13.76 -0.69 20.12
C ARG A 304 13.31 -1.28 21.47
N ILE A 305 12.06 -1.07 21.88
CA ILE A 305 11.49 -1.65 23.12
C ILE A 305 11.36 -3.19 23.01
N THR A 306 11.06 -3.71 21.82
CA THR A 306 10.98 -5.17 21.59
C THR A 306 12.33 -5.83 21.34
N ASP A 307 13.31 -5.09 20.82
CA ASP A 307 14.66 -5.57 20.55
C ASP A 307 15.47 -5.72 21.84
N GLY A 308 16.05 -6.90 22.05
CA GLY A 308 16.86 -7.22 23.23
C GLY A 308 16.08 -7.57 24.51
N HIS A 309 14.81 -7.18 24.64
CA HIS A 309 13.95 -7.57 25.77
C HIS A 309 12.95 -8.69 25.41
N PRO A 310 13.14 -9.94 25.90
CA PRO A 310 12.25 -11.05 25.56
C PRO A 310 10.81 -10.84 26.03
N VAL A 311 10.58 -10.01 27.05
CA VAL A 311 9.25 -9.64 27.53
C VAL A 311 8.52 -8.73 26.53
N GLY A 312 9.21 -7.75 25.93
CA GLY A 312 8.62 -6.85 24.93
C GLY A 312 8.18 -7.62 23.67
N TRP A 313 9.09 -8.41 23.11
CA TRP A 313 8.78 -9.27 21.96
C TRP A 313 7.64 -10.24 22.24
N THR A 314 7.63 -10.92 23.39
CA THR A 314 6.55 -11.88 23.72
C THR A 314 5.21 -11.19 23.96
N ALA A 315 5.19 -9.99 24.54
CA ALA A 315 3.95 -9.23 24.71
C ALA A 315 3.37 -8.74 23.37
N HIS A 316 4.22 -8.25 22.46
CA HIS A 316 3.82 -7.92 21.09
C HIS A 316 3.25 -9.15 20.35
N LEU A 317 3.96 -10.28 20.41
CA LEU A 317 3.54 -11.54 19.79
C LEU A 317 2.23 -12.07 20.39
N MET A 318 2.05 -11.99 21.72
CA MET A 318 0.82 -12.36 22.42
C MET A 318 -0.38 -11.53 21.96
N LEU A 319 -0.22 -10.21 21.83
CA LEU A 319 -1.28 -9.31 21.33
C LEU A 319 -1.61 -9.60 19.86
N PHE A 320 -0.60 -9.77 19.00
CA PHE A 320 -0.81 -10.19 17.61
C PHE A 320 -1.56 -11.53 17.53
N LEU A 321 -1.13 -12.55 18.29
CA LEU A 321 -1.79 -13.86 18.33
C LEU A 321 -3.21 -13.78 18.89
N LEU A 322 -3.50 -12.87 19.84
CA LEU A 322 -4.85 -12.63 20.35
C LEU A 322 -5.77 -12.10 19.23
N PHE A 323 -5.35 -11.07 18.49
CA PHE A 323 -6.14 -10.52 17.39
C PHE A 323 -6.27 -11.51 16.23
N LEU A 324 -5.21 -12.25 15.91
CA LEU A 324 -5.24 -13.33 14.92
C LEU A 324 -6.23 -14.43 15.32
N CYS A 325 -6.23 -14.85 16.58
CA CYS A 325 -7.21 -15.82 17.10
C CYS A 325 -8.64 -15.30 16.90
N ILE A 326 -8.91 -14.03 17.23
CA ILE A 326 -10.22 -13.39 17.06
C ILE A 326 -10.64 -13.39 15.58
N GLU A 327 -9.78 -12.93 14.67
CA GLU A 327 -10.05 -12.88 13.21
C GLU A 327 -10.25 -14.26 12.56
N VAL A 328 -9.69 -15.31 13.17
CA VAL A 328 -9.83 -16.71 12.72
C VAL A 328 -11.05 -17.41 13.34
N LEU A 329 -11.68 -16.88 14.41
CA LEU A 329 -12.88 -17.47 15.04
C LEU A 329 -14.02 -17.79 14.04
N PRO A 330 -14.38 -16.93 13.06
CA PRO A 330 -15.45 -17.26 12.09
C PRO A 330 -15.12 -18.51 11.26
N VAL A 331 -13.85 -18.70 10.89
CA VAL A 331 -13.38 -19.87 10.15
C VAL A 331 -13.33 -21.10 11.04
N LEU A 332 -12.74 -20.96 12.23
CA LEU A 332 -12.57 -22.06 13.18
C LEU A 332 -13.93 -22.64 13.58
N THR A 333 -14.91 -21.78 13.89
CA THR A 333 -16.28 -22.22 14.21
C THR A 333 -16.98 -22.90 13.03
N LYS A 334 -16.76 -22.44 11.78
CA LYS A 334 -17.33 -23.08 10.58
C LYS A 334 -16.66 -24.44 10.27
N ILE A 335 -15.35 -24.56 10.43
CA ILE A 335 -14.61 -25.83 10.29
C ILE A 335 -15.05 -26.84 11.37
N LEU A 336 -15.14 -26.40 12.64
CA LEU A 336 -15.62 -27.24 13.74
C LEU A 336 -17.07 -27.69 13.55
N ALA A 337 -17.95 -26.82 13.04
CA ALA A 337 -19.31 -27.20 12.66
C ALA A 337 -19.34 -28.25 11.53
N GLY A 338 -18.46 -28.11 10.52
CA GLY A 338 -18.33 -29.04 9.40
C GLY A 338 -17.62 -30.37 9.70
N LEU A 339 -17.06 -30.53 10.90
CA LEU A 339 -16.52 -31.80 11.41
C LEU A 339 -17.60 -32.70 12.03
N GLY A 340 -18.74 -32.12 12.44
CA GLY A 340 -19.87 -32.86 13.01
C GLY A 340 -20.79 -33.49 11.95
N PRO A 341 -21.72 -34.36 12.36
CA PRO A 341 -22.79 -34.83 11.47
C PRO A 341 -23.71 -33.66 11.08
N PRO A 342 -24.30 -33.67 9.87
CA PRO A 342 -25.15 -32.59 9.37
C PRO A 342 -26.34 -32.38 10.30
N THR A 343 -26.56 -31.11 10.67
CA THR A 343 -27.60 -30.69 11.64
C THR A 343 -29.00 -30.87 11.06
N THR A 344 -30.03 -30.74 11.90
CA THR A 344 -31.42 -30.81 11.44
C THR A 344 -31.72 -29.64 10.50
N TYR A 345 -31.17 -28.45 10.78
CA TYR A 345 -31.18 -27.32 9.87
C TYR A 345 -30.56 -27.66 8.50
N ASP A 346 -29.34 -28.21 8.46
CA ASP A 346 -28.65 -28.54 7.19
C ASP A 346 -29.43 -29.55 6.35
N ARG A 347 -30.05 -30.55 7.00
CA ARG A 347 -30.86 -31.57 6.33
C ARG A 347 -32.13 -30.98 5.71
N LEU A 348 -32.84 -30.11 6.43
CA LEU A 348 -34.05 -29.45 5.92
C LEU A 348 -33.72 -28.43 4.82
N LEU A 349 -32.60 -27.70 4.95
CA LEU A 349 -32.08 -26.82 3.91
C LEU A 349 -31.80 -27.62 2.63
N ALA A 350 -31.01 -28.69 2.73
CA ALA A 350 -30.73 -29.56 1.59
C ALA A 350 -31.99 -30.25 1.02
N GLN A 351 -33.04 -30.47 1.82
CA GLN A 351 -34.32 -30.99 1.32
C GLN A 351 -35.10 -29.92 0.55
N GLN A 352 -35.21 -28.69 1.07
CA GLN A 352 -35.87 -27.59 0.36
C GLN A 352 -35.14 -27.21 -0.93
N ASP A 353 -33.80 -27.10 -0.90
CA ASP A 353 -33.02 -26.73 -2.07
C ASP A 353 -33.18 -27.79 -3.18
N ARG A 354 -33.19 -29.10 -2.84
CA ARG A 354 -33.55 -30.17 -3.79
C ARG A 354 -34.98 -30.08 -4.32
N GLN A 355 -35.96 -29.77 -3.47
CA GLN A 355 -37.35 -29.59 -3.92
C GLN A 355 -37.50 -28.42 -4.91
N ILE A 356 -36.69 -27.37 -4.77
CA ILE A 356 -36.63 -26.26 -5.72
C ILE A 356 -35.94 -26.71 -7.01
N GLU A 357 -34.76 -27.35 -6.94
CA GLU A 357 -34.08 -27.90 -8.11
C GLU A 357 -34.96 -28.86 -8.93
N ASP A 358 -35.65 -29.78 -8.26
CA ASP A 358 -36.52 -30.77 -8.93
C ASP A 358 -37.77 -30.11 -9.53
N ALA A 359 -38.34 -29.08 -8.87
CA ALA A 359 -39.45 -28.30 -9.43
C ALA A 359 -39.02 -27.49 -10.67
N ASP A 360 -37.83 -26.91 -10.66
CA ASP A 360 -37.30 -26.16 -11.81
C ASP A 360 -36.88 -27.08 -12.96
N ARG A 361 -36.36 -28.28 -12.68
CA ARG A 361 -36.16 -29.35 -13.69
C ARG A 361 -37.49 -29.75 -14.34
N LEU A 362 -38.52 -30.05 -13.54
CA LEU A 362 -39.84 -30.42 -14.06
C LEU A 362 -40.48 -29.32 -14.92
N ARG A 363 -40.28 -28.04 -14.58
CA ARG A 363 -40.68 -26.90 -15.43
C ARG A 363 -39.92 -26.89 -16.74
N ALA A 364 -38.59 -26.96 -16.69
CA ALA A 364 -37.74 -26.92 -17.88
C ALA A 364 -38.02 -28.08 -18.84
N ASP A 365 -38.31 -29.28 -18.33
CA ASP A 365 -38.67 -30.44 -19.15
C ASP A 365 -40.11 -30.33 -19.70
N GLY A 366 -41.05 -29.75 -18.95
CA GLY A 366 -42.39 -29.44 -19.44
C GLY A 366 -42.39 -28.38 -20.55
N ASP A 367 -41.59 -27.32 -20.42
CA ASP A 367 -41.41 -26.30 -21.44
C ASP A 367 -40.78 -26.87 -22.72
N ARG A 368 -39.81 -27.79 -22.58
CA ARG A 368 -39.23 -28.54 -23.71
C ARG A 368 -40.26 -29.38 -24.45
N GLN A 369 -41.04 -30.18 -23.73
CA GLN A 369 -42.11 -30.99 -24.32
C GLN A 369 -43.14 -30.13 -25.06
N LEU A 370 -43.53 -28.98 -24.48
CA LEU A 370 -44.45 -28.05 -25.13
C LEU A 370 -43.88 -27.46 -26.44
N LEU A 371 -42.56 -27.19 -26.49
CA LEU A 371 -41.89 -26.73 -27.70
C LEU A 371 -41.77 -27.83 -28.75
N GLU A 372 -41.42 -29.05 -28.35
CA GLU A 372 -41.37 -30.22 -29.25
C GLU A 372 -42.75 -30.51 -29.85
N GLU A 373 -43.81 -30.53 -29.05
CA GLU A 373 -45.19 -30.70 -29.55
C GLU A 373 -45.63 -29.57 -30.50
N ARG A 374 -45.22 -28.32 -30.25
CA ARG A 374 -45.52 -27.19 -31.15
C ARG A 374 -44.81 -27.30 -32.49
N GLU A 375 -43.52 -27.65 -32.51
CA GLU A 375 -42.79 -27.86 -33.76
C GLU A 375 -43.30 -29.12 -34.49
N ASN A 376 -43.62 -30.21 -33.78
CA ASN A 376 -44.23 -31.40 -34.38
C ASN A 376 -45.60 -31.09 -35.00
N ALA A 377 -46.47 -30.34 -34.32
CA ALA A 377 -47.77 -29.91 -34.85
C ALA A 377 -47.59 -29.00 -36.08
N ARG A 378 -46.60 -28.09 -36.06
CA ARG A 378 -46.25 -27.25 -37.21
C ARG A 378 -45.77 -28.07 -38.40
N VAL A 379 -44.83 -28.98 -38.21
CA VAL A 379 -44.31 -29.88 -39.25
C VAL A 379 -45.42 -30.77 -39.81
N THR A 380 -46.33 -31.25 -38.97
CA THR A 380 -47.48 -32.05 -39.38
C THR A 380 -48.43 -31.24 -40.27
N HIS A 381 -48.76 -30.01 -39.87
CA HIS A 381 -49.61 -29.12 -40.68
C HIS A 381 -48.94 -28.70 -42.00
N GLU A 382 -47.64 -28.36 -41.99
CA GLU A 382 -46.88 -28.08 -43.22
C GLU A 382 -46.86 -29.31 -44.16
N ARG A 383 -46.78 -30.53 -43.60
CA ARG A 383 -46.84 -31.78 -44.35
C ARG A 383 -48.22 -32.07 -44.93
N GLU A 384 -49.31 -31.91 -44.16
CA GLU A 384 -50.67 -32.07 -44.66
C GLU A 384 -50.97 -31.12 -45.83
N GLN A 385 -50.49 -29.87 -45.75
CA GLN A 385 -50.61 -28.92 -46.86
C GLN A 385 -49.86 -29.38 -48.12
N LEU A 386 -48.66 -29.93 -47.98
CA LEU A 386 -47.91 -30.50 -49.10
C LEU A 386 -48.63 -31.72 -49.70
N GLU A 387 -49.15 -32.62 -48.86
CA GLU A 387 -49.90 -33.79 -49.32
C GLU A 387 -51.17 -33.36 -50.10
N LEU A 388 -51.96 -32.42 -49.59
CA LEU A 388 -53.11 -31.83 -50.29
C LEU A 388 -52.74 -31.14 -51.62
N GLN A 389 -51.59 -30.44 -51.68
CA GLN A 389 -51.10 -29.86 -52.93
C GLN A 389 -50.71 -30.93 -53.95
N THR A 390 -50.05 -32.02 -53.52
CA THR A 390 -49.70 -33.13 -54.42
C THR A 390 -50.93 -33.88 -54.92
N GLU A 391 -51.95 -34.06 -54.09
CA GLU A 391 -53.20 -34.70 -54.49
C GLU A 391 -53.99 -33.81 -55.48
N ALA A 392 -54.15 -32.51 -55.17
CA ALA A 392 -54.78 -31.57 -56.10
C ALA A 392 -54.03 -31.48 -57.44
N GLY A 393 -52.69 -31.47 -57.42
CA GLY A 393 -51.85 -31.51 -58.61
C GLY A 393 -52.03 -32.81 -59.41
N ARG A 394 -52.18 -33.95 -58.72
CA ARG A 394 -52.49 -35.24 -59.35
C ARG A 394 -53.88 -35.24 -59.99
N THR A 395 -54.93 -34.80 -59.30
CA THR A 395 -56.29 -34.71 -59.87
C THR A 395 -56.33 -33.78 -61.08
N ALA A 396 -55.64 -32.63 -61.02
CA ALA A 396 -55.51 -31.73 -62.17
C ALA A 396 -54.78 -32.39 -63.35
N THR A 397 -53.77 -33.21 -63.08
CA THR A 397 -53.05 -33.99 -64.10
C THR A 397 -53.92 -35.10 -64.70
N GLU A 398 -54.71 -35.80 -63.88
CA GLU A 398 -55.65 -36.83 -64.33
C GLU A 398 -56.76 -36.25 -65.23
N GLU A 399 -57.34 -35.09 -64.88
CA GLU A 399 -58.31 -34.40 -65.76
C GLU A 399 -57.63 -33.87 -67.04
N LEU A 400 -56.40 -33.34 -66.97
CA LEU A 400 -55.63 -32.94 -68.15
C LEU A 400 -55.42 -34.12 -69.12
N VAL A 401 -55.00 -35.28 -68.60
CA VAL A 401 -54.82 -36.51 -69.39
C VAL A 401 -56.16 -36.99 -69.96
N ARG A 402 -57.26 -36.92 -69.21
CA ARG A 402 -58.61 -37.24 -69.68
C ARG A 402 -59.06 -36.34 -70.83
N GLN A 403 -58.83 -35.03 -70.74
CA GLN A 403 -59.12 -34.09 -71.82
C GLN A 403 -58.25 -34.35 -73.07
N GLN A 404 -56.95 -34.59 -72.90
CA GLN A 404 -56.07 -35.00 -73.99
C GLN A 404 -56.52 -36.32 -74.64
N THR A 405 -57.00 -37.27 -73.85
CA THR A 405 -57.53 -38.55 -74.34
C THR A 405 -58.80 -38.36 -75.15
N GLN A 406 -59.71 -37.45 -74.75
CA GLN A 406 -60.89 -37.12 -75.56
C GLN A 406 -60.51 -36.45 -76.89
N ILE A 407 -59.50 -35.58 -76.90
CA ILE A 407 -58.96 -34.97 -78.13
C ILE A 407 -58.35 -36.05 -79.04
N ALA A 408 -57.56 -36.96 -78.48
CA ALA A 408 -56.98 -38.09 -79.22
C ALA A 408 -58.05 -39.05 -79.78
N LEU A 409 -59.10 -39.37 -79.01
CA LEU A 409 -60.21 -40.20 -79.47
C LEU A 409 -61.04 -39.50 -80.56
N LYS A 410 -61.25 -38.18 -80.48
CA LYS A 410 -61.84 -37.41 -81.59
C LYS A 410 -60.98 -37.50 -82.85
N ALA A 411 -59.66 -37.35 -82.73
CA ALA A 411 -58.75 -37.53 -83.85
C ALA A 411 -58.84 -38.95 -84.43
N ILE A 412 -58.80 -39.99 -83.60
CA ILE A 412 -58.93 -41.39 -84.02
C ILE A 412 -60.28 -41.65 -84.71
N GLY A 413 -61.38 -41.09 -84.21
CA GLY A 413 -62.70 -41.21 -84.85
C GLY A 413 -62.72 -40.62 -86.26
N VAL A 414 -62.10 -39.46 -86.45
CA VAL A 414 -61.91 -38.83 -87.77
C VAL A 414 -61.03 -39.70 -88.70
N TRP A 415 -59.97 -40.32 -88.16
CA TRP A 415 -59.16 -41.29 -88.91
C TRP A 415 -59.89 -42.62 -89.20
N ALA A 416 -60.83 -43.03 -88.35
CA ALA A 416 -61.59 -44.27 -88.50
C ALA A 416 -62.70 -44.14 -89.57
N GLU A 417 -63.38 -42.99 -89.65
CA GLU A 417 -64.23 -42.64 -90.80
C GLU A 417 -63.45 -42.70 -92.12
N LEU A 418 -62.26 -42.10 -92.14
CA LEU A 418 -61.34 -42.12 -93.29
C LEU A 418 -60.87 -43.53 -93.67
N ALA A 419 -60.82 -44.46 -92.72
CA ALA A 419 -60.49 -45.87 -92.94
C ALA A 419 -61.70 -46.69 -93.39
N LYS A 420 -62.88 -46.43 -92.83
CA LYS A 420 -64.15 -47.12 -93.17
C LYS A 420 -64.55 -46.89 -94.63
N LEU A 421 -64.48 -45.63 -95.08
CA LEU A 421 -64.64 -45.26 -96.49
C LEU A 421 -63.75 -46.12 -97.39
N ARG A 422 -62.50 -46.36 -96.97
CA ARG A 422 -61.51 -47.15 -97.71
C ARG A 422 -61.72 -48.68 -97.60
N SER A 423 -62.46 -49.16 -96.61
CA SER A 423 -62.71 -50.60 -96.39
C SER A 423 -64.07 -51.08 -96.91
N ASP A 424 -65.09 -50.22 -96.93
CA ASP A 424 -66.36 -50.55 -97.58
C ASP A 424 -66.15 -50.66 -99.11
N GLU A 425 -65.26 -49.84 -99.67
CA GLU A 425 -64.69 -50.01 -101.02
C GLU A 425 -63.97 -51.36 -101.24
N GLU A 426 -63.49 -52.04 -100.19
CA GLU A 426 -62.86 -53.38 -100.27
C GLU A 426 -63.88 -54.51 -100.10
N LEU A 427 -64.85 -54.38 -99.19
CA LEU A 427 -65.76 -55.48 -98.85
C LEU A 427 -66.87 -55.69 -99.90
N ASP A 428 -67.35 -54.60 -100.53
CA ASP A 428 -68.34 -54.69 -101.60
C ASP A 428 -67.76 -55.34 -102.88
N ARG A 429 -66.43 -55.32 -103.04
CA ARG A 429 -65.72 -56.14 -104.05
C ARG A 429 -65.76 -57.64 -103.72
N TRP A 430 -65.78 -58.03 -102.44
CA TRP A 430 -65.76 -59.44 -102.02
C TRP A 430 -67.16 -60.07 -102.00
N TYR A 431 -68.18 -59.39 -101.47
CA TYR A 431 -69.49 -60.01 -101.23
C TYR A 431 -70.22 -60.46 -102.52
N ARG A 432 -69.94 -59.79 -103.65
CA ARG A 432 -70.44 -60.17 -104.99
C ARG A 432 -69.99 -61.56 -105.44
N ALA A 433 -68.98 -62.17 -104.81
CA ALA A 433 -68.37 -63.41 -105.26
C ALA A 433 -68.93 -64.72 -104.63
N ASN A 434 -69.72 -64.69 -103.53
CA ASN A 434 -69.73 -65.83 -102.59
C ASN A 434 -71.05 -66.56 -102.17
N VAL A 435 -72.26 -65.97 -102.07
CA VAL A 435 -73.35 -66.57 -101.21
C VAL A 435 -74.79 -66.56 -101.79
N GLY A 436 -75.63 -67.52 -101.35
CA GLY A 436 -77.10 -67.63 -101.59
C GLY A 436 -77.73 -68.83 -100.83
N LYS A 437 -79.04 -69.14 -100.84
CA LYS A 437 -80.24 -68.54 -101.49
C LYS A 437 -81.56 -68.92 -100.74
N VAL A 438 -82.47 -67.94 -100.57
CA VAL A 438 -83.96 -68.00 -100.64
C VAL A 438 -84.82 -68.84 -99.64
N GLY A 439 -85.58 -68.12 -98.78
CA GLY A 439 -87.00 -68.36 -98.42
C GLY A 439 -87.33 -69.21 -97.16
N GLY A 440 -88.16 -68.78 -96.19
CA GLY A 440 -88.78 -67.47 -95.97
C GLY A 440 -89.74 -67.43 -94.74
N HIS A 441 -89.34 -66.74 -93.68
CA HIS A 441 -90.21 -66.13 -92.65
C HIS A 441 -89.61 -64.74 -92.32
N ALA A 442 -90.43 -63.71 -92.20
CA ALA A 442 -89.98 -62.32 -92.29
C ALA A 442 -89.84 -61.60 -90.94
N VAL A 443 -88.75 -60.84 -90.79
CA VAL A 443 -88.70 -59.61 -89.98
C VAL A 443 -87.93 -58.55 -90.81
N PRO A 444 -88.47 -57.33 -91.01
CA PRO A 444 -87.90 -56.32 -91.92
C PRO A 444 -86.86 -55.37 -91.24
N PRO A 445 -86.07 -54.62 -92.02
CA PRO A 445 -84.98 -53.75 -91.55
C PRO A 445 -85.46 -52.35 -91.15
N PRO A 446 -84.55 -51.42 -90.78
CA PRO A 446 -84.19 -50.41 -91.80
C PRO A 446 -82.71 -49.96 -91.84
N SER A 447 -82.37 -49.39 -93.00
CA SER A 447 -81.15 -48.67 -93.41
C SER A 447 -81.47 -47.15 -93.54
N PRO A 448 -80.72 -46.31 -94.28
CA PRO A 448 -79.31 -45.91 -94.20
C PRO A 448 -79.10 -44.36 -94.06
N SER A 449 -77.86 -43.90 -93.89
CA SER A 449 -77.28 -42.61 -94.36
C SER A 449 -75.85 -42.52 -93.80
N GLU A 450 -74.75 -42.58 -94.54
CA GLU A 450 -74.30 -41.90 -95.77
C GLU A 450 -73.85 -40.43 -95.57
N GLN A 451 -72.61 -40.17 -96.02
CA GLN A 451 -71.98 -38.89 -96.41
C GLN A 451 -71.14 -38.05 -95.41
N THR A 452 -69.82 -38.19 -95.62
CA THR A 452 -68.80 -37.13 -95.80
C THR A 452 -68.31 -36.28 -94.61
N MET A 453 -67.08 -36.59 -94.16
CA MET A 453 -65.85 -35.78 -94.35
C MET A 453 -66.00 -34.25 -94.45
N PRO A 454 -65.20 -33.44 -93.71
CA PRO A 454 -63.74 -33.46 -93.93
C PRO A 454 -62.80 -33.20 -92.71
N ILE A 455 -61.54 -33.60 -92.87
CA ILE A 455 -60.36 -33.13 -92.12
C ILE A 455 -59.93 -31.77 -92.71
N PRO A 456 -59.64 -30.70 -91.90
CA PRO A 456 -58.23 -30.25 -91.82
C PRO A 456 -57.76 -29.45 -90.57
N VAL A 457 -56.47 -29.64 -90.24
CA VAL A 457 -55.41 -28.62 -89.93
C VAL A 457 -55.62 -27.66 -88.73
N LEU A 458 -54.82 -27.72 -87.64
CA LEU A 458 -53.38 -27.34 -87.41
C LEU A 458 -53.09 -25.84 -87.21
N PHE A 459 -52.20 -25.53 -86.25
CA PHE A 459 -51.65 -24.21 -85.86
C PHE A 459 -52.65 -23.23 -85.18
N HIS A 460 -52.25 -22.20 -84.40
CA HIS A 460 -50.93 -21.56 -84.24
C HIS A 460 -50.67 -21.01 -82.82
N ASN A 461 -49.43 -20.56 -82.58
CA ASN A 461 -48.83 -19.98 -81.37
C ASN A 461 -49.63 -18.88 -80.65
N GLY A 462 -49.31 -18.69 -79.35
CA GLY A 462 -49.77 -17.57 -78.53
C GLY A 462 -48.94 -17.30 -77.26
N HIS A 463 -47.64 -17.05 -77.38
CA HIS A 463 -46.98 -16.16 -76.40
C HIS A 463 -47.62 -14.76 -76.56
N PRO A 464 -47.81 -13.93 -75.50
CA PRO A 464 -46.60 -13.35 -74.88
C PRO A 464 -46.71 -12.85 -73.40
N ARG A 465 -45.53 -12.58 -72.84
CA ARG A 465 -45.13 -11.38 -72.06
C ARG A 465 -45.78 -10.96 -70.71
N ASN A 466 -44.84 -10.65 -69.82
CA ASN A 466 -44.73 -9.46 -68.95
C ASN A 466 -45.61 -9.34 -67.69
N GLY A 467 -44.96 -8.95 -66.60
CA GLY A 467 -45.61 -8.56 -65.35
C GLY A 467 -44.63 -8.33 -64.19
N HIS A 468 -43.62 -7.47 -64.37
CA HIS A 468 -42.78 -7.03 -63.23
C HIS A 468 -43.62 -6.27 -62.19
N ALA A 469 -43.42 -6.57 -60.91
CA ALA A 469 -43.49 -5.58 -59.83
C ALA A 469 -42.69 -6.04 -58.60
N VAL A 470 -41.60 -5.33 -58.30
CA VAL A 470 -40.96 -5.30 -56.98
C VAL A 470 -41.55 -4.10 -56.23
N PRO A 471 -41.70 -4.17 -54.89
CA PRO A 471 -41.49 -2.98 -54.09
C PRO A 471 -40.43 -3.20 -53.00
N ALA A 472 -39.53 -2.22 -52.87
CA ALA A 472 -38.63 -2.11 -51.73
C ALA A 472 -39.24 -1.14 -50.70
N VAL A 473 -39.06 -1.40 -49.40
CA VAL A 473 -39.22 -0.38 -48.36
C VAL A 473 -38.10 -0.50 -47.31
N HIS A 474 -37.29 0.56 -47.32
CA HIS A 474 -36.41 1.16 -46.32
C HIS A 474 -36.10 0.53 -44.96
N GLN A 475 -34.81 0.72 -44.62
CA GLN A 475 -34.21 0.82 -43.30
C GLN A 475 -34.97 1.75 -42.33
N ASN A 476 -34.90 1.42 -41.04
CA ASN A 476 -34.27 2.31 -40.05
C ASN A 476 -33.58 1.46 -38.98
#